data_AF-A0A7W2YSZ2-F1
#
_entry.id   AF-A0A7W2YSZ2-F1
#
_cell.length_a   1.000
_cell.length_b   1.000
_cell.length_c   1.000
_cell.angle_alpha   90.00
_cell.angle_beta   90.00
_cell.angle_gamma   90.00
#
_symmetry.space_group_name_H-M   'P 1'
#
loop_
_entity.id
_entity.type
_entity.pdbx_description
1 polymer ?
#
loop_
_entity_poly.entity_id
_entity_poly.type
_entity_poly.pdbx_seq_one_letter_code
_entity_poly.pdbx_strand_id
1 'polypeptide(L)'
;MIYPAPALLPTGAEQERYLHSVLGWFEDAARTTPDTALTGFLGHPVDLRTLRITGLHHVAVYVGDYDREEDFDQWLALVEKSPDTEGVRSGPSHIAPREYGTPGHWINCRAHGQELELFTCRARDGWADRPAGQKNALMSHFGLAVDAPDHVRPLLDYLATFDGVELLAFAPEDELGHTYGHLLRRDTDRVLELVHPGGSSPGR
;
A
#
# COMPACT_ATOMS: atom_id res chain seq x y z
N MET A 1 12.08 -2.60 -0.99
CA MET A 1 11.93 -3.92 -1.63
C MET A 1 10.47 -4.10 -2.00
N ILE A 2 10.15 -4.93 -2.99
CA ILE A 2 8.75 -5.20 -3.39
C ILE A 2 8.55 -6.72 -3.26
N TYR A 3 7.46 -7.15 -2.62
CA TYR A 3 7.12 -8.56 -2.48
C TYR A 3 6.94 -9.18 -3.87
N PRO A 4 7.39 -10.39 -4.20
CA PRO A 4 7.20 -10.96 -5.53
C PRO A 4 5.83 -11.63 -5.69
N ALA A 5 4.77 -10.83 -5.83
CA ALA A 5 3.41 -11.33 -5.99
C ALA A 5 3.22 -12.19 -7.26
N PRO A 6 2.42 -13.26 -7.18
CA PRO A 6 2.01 -14.04 -8.34
C PRO A 6 1.07 -13.22 -9.22
N ALA A 7 0.88 -13.67 -10.47
CA ALA A 7 -0.09 -13.04 -11.38
C ALA A 7 -1.53 -13.17 -10.87
N LEU A 8 -1.87 -14.34 -10.34
CA LEU A 8 -3.17 -14.64 -9.74
C LEU A 8 -2.99 -14.96 -8.26
N LEU A 9 -3.93 -14.50 -7.44
CA LEU A 9 -4.07 -14.85 -6.05
C LEU A 9 -4.23 -16.37 -5.94
N PRO A 10 -3.41 -17.06 -5.13
CA PRO A 10 -3.56 -18.50 -4.94
C PRO A 10 -4.94 -18.85 -4.39
N THR A 11 -5.41 -20.08 -4.64
CA THR A 11 -6.70 -20.58 -4.16
C THR A 11 -6.54 -21.94 -3.45
N GLY A 12 -7.53 -22.30 -2.63
CA GLY A 12 -7.55 -23.57 -1.91
C GLY A 12 -6.35 -23.77 -0.97
N ALA A 13 -5.76 -24.96 -0.99
CA ALA A 13 -4.72 -25.38 -0.06
C ALA A 13 -3.40 -24.58 -0.15
N GLU A 14 -3.24 -23.72 -1.16
CA GLU A 14 -2.04 -22.90 -1.32
C GLU A 14 -2.13 -21.54 -0.61
N GLN A 15 -3.34 -21.10 -0.27
CA GLN A 15 -3.58 -19.76 0.29
C GLN A 15 -2.90 -19.57 1.65
N GLU A 16 -2.96 -20.56 2.55
CA GLU A 16 -2.32 -20.49 3.87
C GLU A 16 -0.80 -20.32 3.75
N ARG A 17 -0.16 -21.15 2.91
CA ARG A 17 1.29 -21.05 2.65
C ARG A 17 1.64 -19.70 2.04
N TYR A 18 0.80 -19.19 1.16
CA TYR A 18 1.00 -17.91 0.52
C TYR A 18 0.89 -16.75 1.52
N LEU A 19 -0.14 -16.72 2.37
CA LEU A 19 -0.28 -15.73 3.43
C LEU A 19 0.93 -15.74 4.36
N HIS A 20 1.37 -16.91 4.83
CA HIS A 20 2.59 -17.01 5.65
C HIS A 20 3.82 -16.42 4.95
N SER A 21 3.96 -16.62 3.63
CA SER A 21 5.07 -16.04 2.87
C SER A 21 4.98 -14.51 2.76
N VAL A 22 3.77 -13.96 2.63
CA VAL A 22 3.52 -12.50 2.62
C VAL A 22 3.88 -11.92 3.98
N LEU A 23 3.41 -12.53 5.07
CA LEU A 23 3.67 -12.07 6.43
C LEU A 23 5.16 -12.15 6.79
N GLY A 24 5.84 -13.24 6.43
CA GLY A 24 7.29 -13.37 6.64
C GLY A 24 8.10 -12.34 5.86
N TRP A 25 7.72 -12.01 4.62
CA TRP A 25 8.35 -10.93 3.88
C TRP A 25 8.04 -9.55 4.50
N PHE A 26 6.80 -9.36 4.96
CA PHE A 26 6.38 -8.11 5.59
C PHE A 26 7.15 -7.82 6.87
N GLU A 27 7.49 -8.84 7.67
CA GLU A 27 8.32 -8.67 8.87
C GLU A 27 9.65 -7.96 8.55
N ASP A 28 10.27 -8.30 7.41
CA ASP A 28 11.49 -7.65 6.92
C ASP A 28 11.20 -6.25 6.36
N ALA A 29 10.14 -6.12 5.56
CA ALA A 29 9.76 -4.85 4.94
C ALA A 29 9.40 -3.78 5.97
N ALA A 30 8.72 -4.15 7.07
CA ALA A 30 8.31 -3.26 8.15
C ALA A 30 9.50 -2.70 8.96
N ARG A 31 10.70 -3.28 8.83
CA ARG A 31 11.94 -2.72 9.39
C ARG A 31 12.60 -1.67 8.49
N THR A 32 12.03 -1.42 7.31
CA THR A 32 12.50 -0.34 6.41
C THR A 32 12.32 1.01 7.10
N THR A 33 13.39 1.79 7.16
CA THR A 33 13.32 3.15 7.71
C THR A 33 12.69 4.11 6.71
N PRO A 34 12.06 5.21 7.17
CA PRO A 34 11.45 6.19 6.25
C PRO A 34 12.45 6.80 5.27
N ASP A 35 13.71 6.99 5.69
CA ASP A 35 14.78 7.49 4.81
C ASP A 35 15.08 6.50 3.68
N THR A 36 15.08 5.20 3.97
CA THR A 36 15.34 4.16 2.98
C THR A 36 14.17 4.01 2.02
N ALA A 37 12.94 4.06 2.52
CA ALA A 37 11.74 4.05 1.70
C ALA A 37 11.72 5.25 0.74
N LEU A 38 11.92 6.46 1.26
CA LEU A 38 11.87 7.69 0.47
C LEU A 38 13.05 7.82 -0.50
N THR A 39 14.27 7.45 -0.08
CA THR A 39 15.43 7.39 -0.98
C THR A 39 15.24 6.34 -2.07
N GLY A 40 14.64 5.19 -1.73
CA GLY A 40 14.29 4.15 -2.69
C GLY A 40 13.24 4.60 -3.70
N PHE A 41 12.38 5.55 -3.33
CA PHE A 41 11.42 6.20 -4.23
C PHE A 41 12.08 7.32 -5.05
N LEU A 42 12.74 8.30 -4.42
CA LEU A 42 13.32 9.48 -5.10
C LEU A 42 14.66 9.23 -5.80
N GLY A 43 15.35 8.13 -5.50
CA GLY A 43 16.65 7.80 -6.11
C GLY A 43 17.82 8.63 -5.56
N HIS A 44 17.57 9.52 -4.59
CA HIS A 44 18.58 10.29 -3.88
C HIS A 44 18.14 10.52 -2.44
N PRO A 45 19.08 10.72 -1.49
CA PRO A 45 18.73 10.97 -0.10
C PRO A 45 18.02 12.31 0.07
N VAL A 46 17.15 12.38 1.09
CA VAL A 46 16.45 13.59 1.51
C VAL A 46 16.38 13.67 3.03
N ASP A 47 16.30 14.89 3.57
CA ASP A 47 16.16 15.09 5.02
C ASP A 47 14.68 15.00 5.43
N LEU A 48 14.34 13.94 6.16
CA LEU A 48 13.00 13.69 6.67
C LEU A 48 12.47 14.83 7.55
N ARG A 49 13.34 15.50 8.31
CA ARG A 49 12.92 16.58 9.22
C ARG A 49 12.42 17.79 8.45
N THR A 50 13.14 18.16 7.39
CA THR A 50 12.73 19.21 6.47
C THR A 50 11.40 18.88 5.79
N LEU A 51 11.17 17.60 5.50
CA LEU A 51 9.92 17.09 4.92
C LEU A 51 8.83 16.74 5.95
N ARG A 52 9.04 17.01 7.24
CA ARG A 52 8.05 16.72 8.30
C ARG A 52 7.57 15.26 8.38
N ILE A 53 8.40 14.33 7.91
CA ILE A 53 8.11 12.89 7.96
C ILE A 53 8.55 12.35 9.32
N THR A 54 7.62 11.70 10.02
CA THR A 54 7.81 11.26 11.42
C THR A 54 8.07 9.77 11.57
N GLY A 55 7.73 8.96 10.55
CA GLY A 55 7.84 7.52 10.65
C GLY A 55 7.33 6.78 9.42
N LEU A 56 7.44 5.45 9.48
CA LEU A 56 6.75 4.54 8.58
C LEU A 56 5.36 4.31 9.18
N HIS A 57 4.31 4.53 8.39
CA HIS A 57 2.94 4.31 8.83
C HIS A 57 2.49 2.88 8.55
N HIS A 58 2.60 2.42 7.31
CA HIS A 58 2.22 1.07 6.90
C HIS A 58 3.09 0.58 5.73
N VAL A 59 3.02 -0.72 5.44
CA VAL A 59 3.50 -1.30 4.17
C VAL A 59 2.31 -1.84 3.41
N ALA A 60 2.15 -1.41 2.17
CA ALA A 60 1.14 -1.91 1.25
C ALA A 60 1.75 -2.95 0.31
N VAL A 61 1.05 -4.08 0.15
CA VAL A 61 1.50 -5.24 -0.61
C VAL A 61 0.40 -5.66 -1.56
N TYR A 62 0.70 -5.62 -2.85
CA TYR A 62 -0.11 -6.28 -3.85
C TYR A 62 0.05 -7.80 -3.77
N VAL A 63 -1.05 -8.54 -3.69
CA VAL A 63 -1.05 -9.99 -3.45
C VAL A 63 -1.44 -10.83 -4.66
N GLY A 64 -1.62 -10.21 -5.83
CA GLY A 64 -2.03 -10.87 -7.08
C GLY A 64 -3.49 -10.58 -7.44
N ASP A 65 -3.90 -11.00 -8.63
CA ASP A 65 -5.25 -10.77 -9.12
C ASP A 65 -6.25 -11.84 -8.67
N TYR A 66 -7.50 -11.43 -8.49
CA TYR A 66 -8.62 -12.35 -8.33
C TYR A 66 -9.41 -12.46 -9.65
N ASP A 67 -9.98 -13.63 -9.94
CA ASP A 67 -10.82 -13.82 -11.15
C ASP A 67 -12.29 -13.50 -10.84
N ARG A 68 -12.74 -13.96 -9.67
CA ARG A 68 -14.11 -13.81 -9.17
C ARG A 68 -14.12 -13.25 -7.75
N GLU A 69 -15.21 -12.60 -7.38
CA GLU A 69 -15.33 -12.02 -6.03
C GLU A 69 -15.21 -13.11 -4.94
N GLU A 70 -15.62 -14.34 -5.22
CA GLU A 70 -15.46 -15.46 -4.28
C GLU A 70 -13.99 -15.80 -3.96
N ASP A 71 -13.05 -15.47 -4.85
CA ASP A 71 -11.62 -15.68 -4.61
C ASP A 71 -11.12 -14.65 -3.59
N PHE A 72 -11.59 -13.39 -3.68
CA PHE A 72 -11.33 -12.36 -2.68
C PHE A 72 -12.00 -12.69 -1.34
N ASP A 73 -13.25 -13.13 -1.33
CA ASP A 73 -13.97 -13.49 -0.10
C ASP A 73 -13.24 -14.62 0.66
N GLN A 74 -12.74 -15.63 -0.06
CA GLN A 74 -11.94 -16.70 0.53
C GLN A 74 -10.63 -16.17 1.10
N TRP A 75 -9.96 -15.26 0.39
CA TRP A 75 -8.73 -14.65 0.85
C TRP A 75 -8.94 -13.79 2.10
N LEU A 76 -9.97 -12.94 2.12
CA LEU A 76 -10.34 -12.14 3.28
C LEU A 76 -10.65 -13.03 4.48
N ALA A 77 -11.47 -14.07 4.29
CA ALA A 77 -11.80 -15.01 5.37
C ALA A 77 -10.58 -15.76 5.91
N LEU A 78 -9.56 -16.00 5.09
CA LEU A 78 -8.30 -16.58 5.54
C LEU A 78 -7.50 -15.57 6.38
N VAL A 79 -7.37 -14.32 5.90
CA VAL A 79 -6.69 -13.26 6.66
C VAL A 79 -7.37 -13.05 8.01
N GLU A 80 -8.70 -12.92 8.06
CA GLU A 80 -9.47 -12.76 9.30
C GLU A 80 -9.28 -13.90 10.32
N LYS A 81 -9.06 -15.13 9.85
CA LYS A 81 -8.87 -16.31 10.70
C LYS A 81 -7.41 -16.52 11.11
N SER A 82 -6.47 -15.85 10.46
CA SER A 82 -5.06 -16.03 10.73
C SER A 82 -4.73 -15.50 12.12
N PRO A 83 -4.08 -16.31 13.00
CA PRO A 83 -3.67 -15.86 14.32
C PRO A 83 -2.54 -14.82 14.28
N ASP A 84 -1.89 -14.66 13.13
CA ASP A 84 -0.77 -13.73 12.92
C ASP A 84 -1.22 -12.34 12.45
N THR A 85 -2.54 -12.12 12.34
CA THR A 85 -3.12 -10.84 11.93
C THR A 85 -4.19 -10.37 12.91
N GLU A 86 -4.25 -9.06 13.12
CA GLU A 86 -5.19 -8.42 14.05
C GLU A 86 -5.90 -7.24 13.39
N GLY A 87 -7.09 -6.88 13.89
CA GLY A 87 -7.77 -5.65 13.48
C GLY A 87 -8.13 -5.59 11.99
N VAL A 88 -8.43 -6.74 11.38
CA VAL A 88 -8.70 -6.86 9.95
C VAL A 88 -9.91 -6.01 9.55
N ARG A 89 -9.72 -5.16 8.54
CA ARG A 89 -10.73 -4.34 7.88
C ARG A 89 -10.52 -4.45 6.38
N SER A 90 -11.58 -4.30 5.60
CA SER A 90 -11.49 -4.37 4.14
C SER A 90 -12.49 -3.44 3.48
N GLY A 91 -12.24 -3.17 2.20
CA GLY A 91 -13.12 -2.37 1.37
C GLY A 91 -12.70 -2.34 -0.09
N PRO A 92 -13.52 -1.74 -0.95
CA PRO A 92 -13.16 -1.55 -2.34
C PRO A 92 -11.99 -0.58 -2.46
N SER A 93 -11.05 -0.89 -3.34
CA SER A 93 -10.00 0.06 -3.74
C SER A 93 -10.60 1.15 -4.61
N HIS A 94 -10.38 2.41 -4.24
CA HIS A 94 -10.77 3.56 -5.06
C HIS A 94 -9.71 3.89 -6.13
N ILE A 95 -8.44 3.55 -5.89
CA ILE A 95 -7.33 3.80 -6.82
C ILE A 95 -7.39 2.85 -8.01
N ALA A 96 -7.61 1.55 -7.76
CA ALA A 96 -7.62 0.54 -8.83
C ALA A 96 -8.59 0.86 -10.00
N PRO A 97 -9.88 1.18 -9.76
CA PRO A 97 -10.80 1.47 -10.86
C PRO A 97 -10.49 2.80 -11.54
N ARG A 98 -10.03 3.79 -10.79
CA ARG A 98 -9.75 5.14 -11.29
C ARG A 98 -8.50 5.18 -12.16
N GLU A 99 -7.41 4.58 -11.69
CA GLU A 99 -6.10 4.67 -12.33
C GLU A 99 -5.84 3.51 -13.30
N TYR A 100 -6.45 2.34 -13.05
CA TYR A 100 -6.15 1.12 -13.80
C TYR A 100 -7.36 0.49 -14.49
N GLY A 101 -8.56 1.06 -14.34
CA GLY A 101 -9.78 0.59 -15.00
C GLY A 101 -10.31 -0.76 -14.49
N THR A 102 -9.76 -1.30 -13.41
CA THR A 102 -10.14 -2.59 -12.83
C THR A 102 -10.67 -2.41 -11.41
N PRO A 103 -11.65 -3.20 -10.93
CA PRO A 103 -12.02 -3.19 -9.52
C PRO A 103 -10.85 -3.79 -8.73
N GLY A 104 -10.77 -3.41 -7.48
CA GLY A 104 -9.85 -4.02 -6.56
C GLY A 104 -10.38 -3.89 -5.15
N HIS A 105 -9.70 -4.55 -4.24
CA HIS A 105 -9.99 -4.53 -2.81
C HIS A 105 -8.70 -4.25 -2.05
N TRP A 106 -8.85 -3.60 -0.90
CA TRP A 106 -7.82 -3.50 0.11
C TRP A 106 -8.24 -4.27 1.36
N ILE A 107 -7.26 -4.80 2.08
CA ILE A 107 -7.41 -5.34 3.42
C ILE A 107 -6.34 -4.67 4.29
N ASN A 108 -6.77 -3.92 5.30
CA ASN A 108 -5.88 -3.38 6.32
C ASN A 108 -5.90 -4.30 7.54
N CYS A 109 -4.73 -4.63 8.08
CA CYS A 109 -4.58 -5.39 9.31
C CYS A 109 -3.26 -5.03 9.99
N ARG A 110 -3.10 -5.51 11.22
CA ARG A 110 -1.80 -5.49 11.91
C ARG A 110 -1.18 -6.87 11.88
N ALA A 111 0.11 -6.93 11.57
CA ALA A 111 0.94 -8.12 11.72
C ALA A 111 2.24 -7.71 12.41
N HIS A 112 2.78 -8.55 13.31
CA HIS A 112 4.00 -8.23 14.05
C HIS A 112 3.99 -6.84 14.72
N GLY A 113 2.81 -6.37 15.15
CA GLY A 113 2.61 -5.05 15.76
C GLY A 113 2.65 -3.85 14.80
N GLN A 114 2.79 -4.06 13.50
CA GLN A 114 2.89 -3.03 12.46
C GLN A 114 1.69 -3.07 11.50
N GLU A 115 1.35 -1.94 10.90
CA GLU A 115 0.25 -1.83 9.93
C GLU A 115 0.67 -2.40 8.56
N LEU A 116 -0.17 -3.28 8.03
CA LEU A 116 -0.06 -3.93 6.73
C LEU A 116 -1.33 -3.65 5.94
N GLU A 117 -1.18 -3.31 4.67
CA GLU A 117 -2.27 -3.26 3.72
C GLU A 117 -2.04 -4.27 2.59
N LEU A 118 -3.05 -5.05 2.26
CA LEU A 118 -3.03 -6.03 1.19
C LEU A 118 -3.95 -5.58 0.07
N PHE A 119 -3.42 -5.46 -1.14
CA PHE A 119 -4.17 -5.08 -2.33
C PHE A 119 -4.33 -6.25 -3.29
N THR A 120 -5.55 -6.42 -3.80
CA THR A 120 -5.82 -7.33 -4.92
C THR A 120 -6.71 -6.63 -5.94
N CYS A 121 -6.56 -7.00 -7.21
CA CYS A 121 -7.32 -6.41 -8.32
C CYS A 121 -7.98 -7.52 -9.12
N ARG A 122 -9.05 -7.20 -9.82
CA ARG A 122 -9.67 -8.19 -10.71
C ARG A 122 -8.80 -8.37 -11.95
N ALA A 123 -8.60 -9.61 -12.37
CA ALA A 123 -7.97 -9.93 -13.65
C ALA A 123 -8.91 -9.59 -14.82
N ARG A 124 -9.01 -8.31 -15.19
CA ARG A 124 -9.81 -7.86 -16.34
C ARG A 124 -9.17 -6.74 -17.14
N ASP A 125 -9.66 -6.57 -18.37
CA ASP A 125 -9.32 -5.48 -19.28
C ASP A 125 -7.80 -5.27 -19.41
N GLY A 126 -7.36 -4.03 -19.63
CA GLY A 126 -5.95 -3.70 -19.73
C GLY A 126 -5.13 -3.92 -18.46
N TRP A 127 -5.76 -4.20 -17.31
CA TRP A 127 -5.04 -4.64 -16.12
C TRP A 127 -4.58 -6.08 -16.26
N ALA A 128 -5.44 -7.00 -16.73
CA ALA A 128 -5.10 -8.41 -16.90
C ALA A 128 -3.80 -8.62 -17.70
N ASP A 129 -3.61 -7.82 -18.76
CA ASP A 129 -2.47 -7.92 -19.67
C ASP A 129 -1.15 -7.36 -19.11
N ARG A 130 -1.17 -6.64 -17.97
CA ARG A 130 0.05 -6.09 -17.37
C ARG A 130 0.92 -7.19 -16.78
N PRO A 131 2.26 -7.11 -16.91
CA PRO A 131 3.17 -8.02 -16.22
C PRO A 131 2.99 -7.96 -14.70
N ALA A 132 3.08 -9.11 -14.02
CA ALA A 132 2.92 -9.20 -12.57
C ALA A 132 3.85 -8.24 -11.81
N GLY A 133 5.12 -8.13 -12.25
CA GLY A 133 6.07 -7.18 -11.64
C GLY A 133 5.64 -5.71 -11.77
N GLN A 134 4.97 -5.35 -12.86
CA GLN A 134 4.44 -4.00 -13.05
C GLN A 134 3.23 -3.74 -12.15
N LYS A 135 2.25 -4.66 -12.14
CA LYS A 135 1.08 -4.59 -11.24
C LYS A 135 1.50 -4.38 -9.79
N ASN A 136 2.55 -5.10 -9.41
CA ASN A 136 3.10 -5.04 -8.08
C ASN A 136 3.77 -3.70 -7.75
N ALA A 137 4.55 -3.13 -8.66
CA ALA A 137 5.12 -1.80 -8.47
C ALA A 137 4.04 -0.73 -8.31
N LEU A 138 2.95 -0.85 -9.07
CA LEU A 138 1.84 0.11 -9.12
C LEU A 138 0.89 0.06 -7.91
N MET A 139 0.90 -1.03 -7.15
CA MET A 139 -0.04 -1.27 -6.04
C MET A 139 0.66 -1.46 -4.69
N SER A 140 1.90 -1.93 -4.67
CA SER A 140 2.70 -2.03 -3.44
C SER A 140 3.44 -0.73 -3.17
N HIS A 141 3.46 -0.29 -1.92
CA HIS A 141 4.11 0.96 -1.52
C HIS A 141 4.42 1.01 -0.03
N PHE A 142 5.16 2.03 0.37
CA PHE A 142 5.31 2.42 1.77
C PHE A 142 4.47 3.67 2.03
N GLY A 143 3.72 3.66 3.13
CA GLY A 143 3.06 4.85 3.67
C GLY A 143 3.96 5.54 4.67
N LEU A 144 4.27 6.82 4.45
CA LEU A 144 5.10 7.62 5.36
C LEU A 144 4.23 8.59 6.16
N ALA A 145 4.43 8.58 7.47
CA ALA A 145 3.68 9.43 8.39
C ALA A 145 4.15 10.89 8.30
N VAL A 146 3.21 11.82 8.13
CA VAL A 146 3.41 13.27 8.16
C VAL A 146 2.87 13.83 9.48
N ASP A 147 3.58 14.79 10.08
CA ASP A 147 3.27 15.30 11.43
C ASP A 147 1.92 16.04 11.56
N ALA A 148 1.38 16.60 10.47
CA ALA A 148 0.12 17.33 10.46
C ALA A 148 -0.67 17.13 9.14
N PRO A 149 -2.01 17.18 9.18
CA PRO A 149 -2.84 16.93 8.00
C PRO A 149 -2.68 18.01 6.92
N ASP A 150 -2.53 19.26 7.33
CA ASP A 150 -2.32 20.42 6.44
C ASP A 150 -0.93 20.43 5.78
N HIS A 151 0.01 19.63 6.26
CA HIS A 151 1.33 19.44 5.63
C HIS A 151 1.33 18.40 4.50
N VAL A 152 0.34 17.48 4.46
CA VAL A 152 0.32 16.38 3.48
C VAL A 152 0.24 16.91 2.05
N ARG A 153 -0.75 17.77 1.75
CA ARG A 153 -0.95 18.27 0.38
C ARG A 153 0.22 19.12 -0.14
N PRO A 154 0.73 20.13 0.59
CA PRO A 154 1.90 20.89 0.15
C PRO A 154 3.14 20.01 -0.10
N LEU A 155 3.34 18.98 0.72
CA LEU A 155 4.46 18.06 0.55
C LEU A 155 4.30 17.18 -0.70
N LEU A 156 3.09 16.67 -0.95
CA LEU A 156 2.76 15.96 -2.20
C LEU A 156 3.02 16.85 -3.43
N ASP A 157 2.53 18.08 -3.42
CA ASP A 157 2.71 19.03 -4.52
C ASP A 157 4.21 19.35 -4.75
N TYR A 158 4.98 19.51 -3.67
CA TYR A 158 6.43 19.70 -3.76
C TYR A 158 7.15 18.49 -4.36
N LEU A 159 6.86 17.27 -3.88
CA LEU A 159 7.50 16.06 -4.40
C LEU A 159 7.10 15.78 -5.86
N ALA A 160 5.89 16.15 -6.29
CA ALA A 160 5.47 16.07 -7.68
C ALA A 160 6.18 17.07 -8.62
N THR A 161 7.02 17.98 -8.10
CA THR A 161 7.89 18.83 -8.93
C THR A 161 9.18 18.12 -9.38
N PHE A 162 9.50 16.98 -8.78
CA PHE A 162 10.67 16.19 -9.15
C PHE A 162 10.42 15.48 -10.49
N ASP A 163 11.47 15.40 -11.32
CA ASP A 163 11.36 14.79 -12.63
C ASP A 163 10.89 13.32 -12.54
N GLY A 164 9.91 12.96 -13.36
CA GLY A 164 9.29 11.64 -13.38
C GLY A 164 8.38 11.29 -12.19
N VAL A 165 8.09 12.23 -11.28
CA VAL A 165 7.14 12.04 -10.16
C VAL A 165 5.80 12.71 -10.47
N GLU A 166 4.71 11.99 -10.21
CA GLU A 166 3.35 12.45 -10.47
C GLU A 166 2.42 12.22 -9.28
N LEU A 167 1.56 13.19 -8.99
CA LEU A 167 0.49 13.05 -8.01
C LEU A 167 -0.69 12.24 -8.60
N LEU A 168 -0.94 11.04 -8.07
CA LEU A 168 -2.05 10.19 -8.50
C LEU A 168 -3.36 10.58 -7.81
N ALA A 169 -3.32 10.68 -6.49
CA ALA A 169 -4.50 10.85 -5.66
C ALA A 169 -4.20 11.69 -4.42
N PHE A 170 -5.22 12.40 -3.96
CA PHE A 170 -5.23 13.10 -2.69
C PHE A 170 -6.63 13.02 -2.10
N ALA A 171 -6.71 12.65 -0.83
CA ALA A 171 -7.93 12.55 -0.05
C ALA A 171 -7.74 13.34 1.27
N PRO A 172 -8.37 14.52 1.41
CA PRO A 172 -8.42 15.22 2.68
C PRO A 172 -9.46 14.59 3.60
N GLU A 173 -9.11 14.37 4.87
CA GLU A 173 -10.02 13.93 5.94
C GLU A 173 -11.02 12.85 5.47
N ASP A 174 -10.50 11.66 5.18
CA ASP A 174 -11.34 10.52 4.85
C ASP A 174 -12.31 10.17 5.99
N GLU A 175 -13.14 9.14 5.79
CA GLU A 175 -14.14 8.72 6.79
C GLU A 175 -13.54 8.29 8.14
N LEU A 176 -12.22 8.02 8.18
CA LEU A 176 -11.44 7.67 9.36
C LEU A 176 -10.64 8.87 9.91
N GLY A 177 -10.74 10.03 9.27
CA GLY A 177 -10.01 11.26 9.59
C GLY A 177 -8.57 11.28 9.09
N HIS A 178 -8.14 10.30 8.28
CA HIS A 178 -6.82 10.34 7.66
C HIS A 178 -6.80 11.43 6.58
N THR A 179 -5.65 12.08 6.43
CA THR A 179 -5.36 12.89 5.24
C THR A 179 -4.19 12.25 4.53
N TYR A 180 -4.38 11.85 3.27
CA TYR A 180 -3.35 11.11 2.55
C TYR A 180 -3.32 11.41 1.05
N GLY A 181 -2.24 10.99 0.41
CA GLY A 181 -2.14 11.00 -1.05
C GLY A 181 -0.97 10.19 -1.56
N HIS A 182 -1.04 9.88 -2.86
CA HIS A 182 -0.16 8.93 -3.52
C HIS A 182 0.63 9.60 -4.63
N LEU A 183 1.93 9.33 -4.68
CA LEU A 183 2.84 9.73 -5.75
C LEU A 183 3.26 8.50 -6.55
N LEU A 184 3.28 8.62 -7.87
CA LEU A 184 3.82 7.63 -8.79
C LEU A 184 5.15 8.12 -9.34
N ARG A 185 6.14 7.23 -9.36
CA ARG A 185 7.37 7.44 -10.11
C ARG A 185 7.32 6.69 -11.44
N ARG A 186 7.21 7.43 -12.54
CA ARG A 186 6.91 6.92 -13.89
C ARG A 186 8.00 6.02 -14.50
N ASP A 187 9.25 6.20 -14.11
CA ASP A 187 10.37 5.40 -14.65
C ASP A 187 10.43 3.98 -14.07
N THR A 188 9.84 3.77 -12.90
CA THR A 188 9.94 2.55 -12.08
C THR A 188 8.59 1.98 -11.69
N ASP A 189 7.51 2.67 -12.06
CA ASP A 189 6.13 2.39 -11.68
C ASP A 189 5.90 2.30 -10.16
N ARG A 190 6.81 2.86 -9.35
CA ARG A 190 6.73 2.78 -7.88
C ARG A 190 5.76 3.80 -7.33
N VAL A 191 5.03 3.40 -6.31
CA VAL A 191 4.13 4.29 -5.56
C VAL A 191 4.71 4.60 -4.17
N LEU A 192 4.45 5.81 -3.70
CA LEU A 192 4.69 6.25 -2.32
C LEU A 192 3.41 6.90 -1.81
N GLU A 193 3.02 6.58 -0.58
CA GLU A 193 1.94 7.29 0.10
C GLU A 193 2.51 8.22 1.18
N LEU A 194 1.94 9.41 1.27
CA LEU A 194 2.10 10.30 2.42
C LEU A 194 0.79 10.34 3.18
N VAL A 195 0.84 10.07 4.49
CA VAL A 195 -0.34 9.95 5.33
C VAL A 195 -0.16 10.70 6.63
N HIS A 196 -1.13 11.52 6.99
CA HIS A 196 -1.34 11.91 8.38
C HIS A 196 -2.41 10.99 8.97
N PRO A 197 -2.05 10.13 9.93
CA PRO A 197 -3.05 9.35 10.64
C PRO A 197 -3.93 10.33 11.40
N GLY A 198 -5.20 10.42 11.03
CA GLY A 198 -6.21 11.17 11.76
C GLY A 198 -6.16 10.92 13.26
N GLY A 199 -6.73 11.84 14.03
CA GLY A 199 -6.66 11.84 15.49
C GLY A 199 -7.28 10.60 16.15
N SER A 200 -6.57 9.49 16.17
CA SER A 200 -6.58 8.55 17.28
C SER A 200 -5.45 9.00 18.20
N SER A 201 -5.78 9.63 19.33
CA SER A 201 -4.81 9.72 20.42
C SER A 201 -4.33 8.28 20.71
N PRO A 202 -3.02 8.00 20.76
CA PRO A 202 -2.58 6.77 21.41
C PRO A 202 -3.10 6.87 22.84
N GLY A 203 -3.94 5.92 23.24
CA GLY A 203 -4.23 5.70 24.65
C GLY A 203 -2.92 5.68 25.42
N ARG A 204 -2.86 6.54 26.44
CA ARG A 204 -1.82 6.54 27.47
C ARG A 204 -1.82 5.23 28.22
#